data_AF-A0A9W6G7D2-F1
#
_entry.id   AF-A0A9W6G7D2-F1
#
_cell.length_a   1.000
_cell.length_b   1.000
_cell.length_c   1.000
_cell.angle_alpha   90.00
_cell.angle_beta   90.00
_cell.angle_gamma   90.00
#
_symmetry.space_group_name_H-M   'P 1'
#
loop_
_entity.id
_entity.type
_entity.pdbx_description
1 polymer ?
#
loop_
_entity_poly.entity_id
_entity_poly.type
_entity_poly.pdbx_seq_one_letter_code
_entity_poly.pdbx_strand_id
1 'polypeptide(L)' 'MSEPGDLLDEVKFLTVTEVAELMRVSKMTVYRLVHNGEIAAVRVGRSFRVPESAVKTYLSEALQTDD' A
#
# COMPACT_ATOMS: atom_id res chain seq x y z
N MET A 1 -14.50 -5.09 -26.51
CA MET A 1 -13.76 -6.29 -26.04
C MET A 1 -12.63 -5.76 -25.19
N SER A 2 -12.67 -5.96 -23.87
CA SER A 2 -11.50 -5.73 -23.02
C SER A 2 -10.54 -6.90 -23.25
N GLU A 3 -9.29 -6.60 -23.59
CA GLU A 3 -8.28 -7.62 -23.85
C GLU A 3 -7.88 -8.30 -22.53
N PRO A 4 -7.56 -9.61 -22.53
CA PRO A 4 -7.15 -10.33 -21.32
C PRO A 4 -5.85 -9.82 -20.67
N GLY A 5 -5.18 -8.83 -21.28
CA GLY A 5 -4.03 -8.10 -20.73
C GLY A 5 -4.40 -7.00 -19.72
N ASP A 6 -5.63 -6.48 -19.74
CA ASP A 6 -6.07 -5.38 -18.86
C ASP A 6 -6.08 -5.74 -17.36
N LEU A 7 -6.15 -7.03 -17.01
CA LEU A 7 -6.22 -7.48 -15.61
C LEU A 7 -4.95 -7.18 -14.80
N LEU A 8 -3.79 -7.04 -15.46
CA LEU A 8 -2.54 -6.66 -14.80
C LEU A 8 -2.32 -5.15 -14.77
N ASP A 9 -3.00 -4.41 -15.66
CA ASP A 9 -2.92 -2.94 -15.75
C ASP A 9 -3.68 -2.24 -14.61
N GLU A 10 -4.59 -2.92 -13.92
CA GLU A 10 -5.39 -2.31 -12.85
C GLU A 10 -4.74 -2.32 -11.45
N VAL A 11 -3.65 -3.08 -11.23
CA VAL A 11 -3.00 -3.13 -9.91
C VAL A 11 -1.86 -2.12 -9.83
N LYS A 12 -2.19 -0.91 -9.35
CA LYS A 12 -1.20 0.13 -9.10
C LYS A 12 -0.41 -0.16 -7.82
N PHE A 13 0.91 -0.25 -7.95
CA PHE A 13 1.84 -0.37 -6.83
C PHE A 13 2.49 0.97 -6.51
N LEU A 14 2.63 1.23 -5.21
CA LEU A 14 3.29 2.39 -4.64
C LEU A 14 4.60 1.97 -3.98
N THR A 15 5.58 2.85 -4.00
CA THR A 15 6.79 2.76 -3.18
C THR A 15 6.49 3.20 -1.75
N VAL A 16 7.35 2.80 -0.82
CA VAL A 16 7.30 3.27 0.59
C VAL A 16 7.31 4.80 0.68
N THR A 17 8.03 5.48 -0.22
CA THR A 17 8.09 6.94 -0.25
C THR A 17 6.74 7.54 -0.66
N GLU A 18 6.12 7.04 -1.73
CA GLU A 18 4.81 7.53 -2.18
C GLU A 18 3.72 7.29 -1.14
N VAL A 19 3.73 6.14 -0.46
CA VAL A 19 2.80 5.86 0.65
C VAL A 19 3.02 6.83 1.81
N ALA A 20 4.28 7.11 2.16
CA ALA A 20 4.61 8.06 3.23
C ALA A 20 4.12 9.48 2.92
N GLU A 21 4.28 9.92 1.67
CA GLU A 21 3.78 11.20 1.19
C GLU A 21 2.25 11.25 1.21
N LEU A 22 1.58 10.20 0.72
CA LEU A 22 0.12 10.09 0.70
C LEU A 22 -0.49 10.15 2.10
N MET A 23 0.09 9.40 3.04
CA MET A 23 -0.39 9.30 4.42
C MET A 23 0.14 10.41 5.34
N ARG A 24 1.04 11.28 4.85
CA ARG A 24 1.73 12.32 5.63
C ARG A 24 2.46 11.78 6.86
N VAL A 25 3.12 10.64 6.73
CA VAL A 25 3.91 10.00 7.78
C VAL A 25 5.37 9.84 7.38
N SER A 26 6.23 9.46 8.32
CA SER A 26 7.62 9.14 7.98
C SER A 26 7.72 7.81 7.20
N LYS A 27 8.74 7.65 6.36
CA LYS A 27 9.06 6.35 5.74
C LYS A 27 9.25 5.23 6.77
N MET A 28 9.79 5.56 7.95
CA MET A 28 9.95 4.61 9.05
C MET A 28 8.60 4.08 9.55
N THR A 29 7.59 4.95 9.63
CA THR A 29 6.22 4.55 9.98
C THR A 29 5.70 3.54 8.97
N VAL A 30 5.81 3.83 7.66
CA VAL A 30 5.37 2.90 6.63
C VAL A 30 6.13 1.56 6.70
N TYR A 31 7.46 1.59 6.92
CA TYR A 31 8.23 0.37 7.12
C TYR A 31 7.73 -0.43 8.32
N ARG A 32 7.42 0.21 9.45
CA ARG A 32 6.88 -0.47 10.63
C ARG A 32 5.54 -1.13 10.31
N LEU A 33 4.61 -0.42 9.67
CA LEU A 33 3.31 -0.97 9.29
C LEU A 33 3.46 -2.20 8.38
N VAL A 34 4.37 -2.14 7.41
CA VAL A 34 4.66 -3.28 6.54
C VAL A 34 5.29 -4.45 7.29
N HIS A 35 6.28 -4.21 8.15
CA HIS A 35 6.95 -5.28 8.91
C HIS A 35 6.03 -5.92 9.96
N ASN A 36 5.11 -5.14 10.52
CA ASN A 36 4.10 -5.63 11.46
C ASN A 36 2.95 -6.36 10.77
N GLY A 37 2.88 -6.31 9.42
CA GLY A 37 1.79 -6.90 8.65
C GLY A 37 0.50 -6.08 8.63
N GLU A 38 0.52 -4.85 9.14
CA GLU A 38 -0.63 -3.92 9.16
C GLU A 38 -0.96 -3.40 7.75
N ILE A 39 0.06 -3.26 6.89
CA ILE A 39 -0.12 -2.94 5.47
C ILE A 39 0.51 -4.04 4.62
N ALA A 40 -0.31 -4.67 3.78
CA ALA A 40 0.16 -5.68 2.83
C ALA A 40 1.16 -5.08 1.83
N ALA A 41 2.29 -5.73 1.62
CA ALA A 41 3.32 -5.31 0.68
C ALA A 41 4.08 -6.51 0.09
N VAL A 42 4.61 -6.31 -1.12
CA VAL A 42 5.50 -7.26 -1.81
C VAL A 42 6.92 -6.73 -1.77
N ARG A 43 7.88 -7.61 -1.48
CA ARG A 43 9.31 -7.28 -1.57
C ARG A 43 9.80 -7.45 -3.01
N VAL A 44 10.29 -6.37 -3.61
CA VAL A 44 10.88 -6.34 -4.96
C VAL A 44 12.33 -5.88 -4.85
N GLY A 45 13.26 -6.84 -4.99
CA GLY A 45 14.67 -6.61 -4.74
C GLY A 45 14.92 -6.19 -3.27
N ARG A 46 15.49 -4.99 -3.08
CA ARG A 46 15.80 -4.44 -1.75
C ARG A 46 14.69 -3.56 -1.17
N SER A 47 13.64 -3.31 -1.92
CA SER A 47 12.58 -2.35 -1.59
C SER A 47 11.22 -3.04 -1.49
N PHE A 48 10.26 -2.39 -0.84
CA PHE A 48 8.88 -2.83 -0.83
C PHE A 48 8.05 -2.11 -1.90
N ARG A 49 6.99 -2.78 -2.34
CA ARG A 49 5.91 -2.26 -3.17
C ARG A 49 4.60 -2.54 -2.47
N VAL A 50 3.79 -1.51 -2.31
CA VAL A 50 2.53 -1.55 -1.59
C VAL A 50 1.42 -1.41 -2.63
N PRO A 51 0.50 -2.38 -2.78
CA PRO A 51 -0.68 -2.21 -3.60
C PRO A 51 -1.48 -1.00 -3.11
N GLU A 52 -1.96 -0.14 -4.02
CA GLU A 52 -2.79 1.01 -3.64
C GLU A 52 -4.02 0.60 -2.83
N SER A 53 -4.63 -0.55 -3.16
CA SER A 53 -5.75 -1.13 -2.42
C SER A 53 -5.41 -1.40 -0.95
N ALA A 54 -4.21 -1.89 -0.65
CA ALA A 54 -3.78 -2.17 0.73
C ALA A 54 -3.70 -0.89 1.57
N VAL A 55 -3.25 0.22 0.98
CA VAL A 55 -3.23 1.53 1.67
C VAL A 55 -4.66 2.02 1.94
N LYS A 56 -5.55 1.89 0.95
CA LYS A 56 -6.96 2.26 1.10
C LYS A 56 -7.65 1.44 2.20
N THR A 57 -7.42 0.13 2.23
CA THR A 57 -7.94 -0.75 3.29
C THR A 57 -7.47 -0.30 4.67
N TYR A 58 -6.16 -0.13 4.86
CA TYR A 58 -5.61 0.32 6.14
C TYR A 58 -6.22 1.65 6.62
N LEU A 59 -6.32 2.64 5.73
CA LEU A 59 -6.94 3.93 6.07
C LEU A 59 -8.43 3.79 6.41
N SER A 60 -9.15 2.92 5.71
CA SER A 60 -10.57 2.69 5.98
C SER A 60 -10.80 2.01 7.33
N GLU A 61 -9.92 1.10 7.75
CA GLU A 61 -9.98 0.43 9.06
C GLU A 61 -9.59 1.40 10.17
N ALA A 62 -8.53 2.19 9.98
CA ALA A 62 -8.08 3.19 10.94
C ALA A 62 -9.16 4.25 11.24
N LEU A 63 -9.96 4.63 10.24
CA LEU A 63 -11.07 5.59 10.39
C LEU A 63 -12.34 4.97 11.02
N GLN A 64 -12.46 3.64 11.09
CA GLN A 64 -13.61 2.94 11.69
C GLN A 64 -13.42 2.65 13.18
N THR A 65 -12.23 2.90 13.75
CA THR A 65 -11.91 2.52 15.14
C THR A 65 -12.33 3.60 16.16
N ASP A 66 -13.15 4.57 15.75
CA ASP A 66 -13.61 5.70 16.57
C ASP A 66 -15.08 5.57 17.05
N ASP A 67 -15.70 4.39 16.95
CA ASP A 67 -17.02 4.05 17.55
C ASP A 67 -16.91 3.05 18.72
#